data_AF-A0A0Q9U3L5-F1
#
_entry.id   AF-A0A0Q9U3L5-F1
#
_cell.length_a   1.000
_cell.length_b   1.000
_cell.length_c   1.000
_cell.angle_alpha   90.00
_cell.angle_beta   90.00
_cell.angle_gamma   90.00
#
_symmetry.space_group_name_H-M   'P 1'
#
loop_
_entity.id
_entity.type
_entity.pdbx_description
1 polymer ?
#
loop_
_entity_poly.entity_id
_entity_poly.type
_entity_poly.pdbx_seq_one_letter_code
_entity_poly.pdbx_strand_id
1 'polypeptide(L)'
;MVKNHHLAKSIADSGWKQLVQFVTYKAESAGRQVMQVNPYQTSQRCSNCGEIVKKSLAVRVHQCSCGYKADRDENAAINILKLALQKIS
;
A
#
# COMPACT_ATOMS: atom_id res chain seq x y z
N MET A 1 3.32 -2.06 20.47
CA MET A 1 1.93 -2.47 20.76
C MET A 1 1.00 -1.85 19.72
N VAL A 2 0.09 -2.62 19.12
CA VAL A 2 -0.87 -2.10 18.13
C VAL A 2 -1.85 -1.15 18.83
N LYS A 3 -2.04 0.06 18.29
CA LYS A 3 -2.80 1.12 18.97
C LYS A 3 -4.32 0.98 18.86
N ASN A 4 -4.83 0.33 17.81
CA ASN A 4 -6.27 0.17 17.59
C ASN A 4 -6.74 -1.21 18.08
N HIS A 5 -7.41 -1.25 19.24
CA HIS A 5 -7.87 -2.49 19.85
C HIS A 5 -8.88 -3.27 18.99
N HIS A 6 -9.73 -2.57 18.22
CA HIS A 6 -10.71 -3.22 17.33
C HIS A 6 -10.04 -3.92 16.14
N LEU A 7 -8.85 -3.46 15.72
CA LEU A 7 -8.11 -4.03 14.60
C LEU A 7 -6.89 -4.86 15.04
N ALA A 8 -6.59 -4.91 16.33
CA ALA A 8 -5.35 -5.49 16.85
C ALA A 8 -5.19 -6.96 16.44
N LYS A 9 -6.27 -7.75 16.55
CA LYS A 9 -6.28 -9.16 16.13
C LYS A 9 -6.01 -9.29 14.63
N SER A 10 -6.79 -8.62 13.78
CA SER A 10 -6.62 -8.70 12.32
C SER A 10 -5.22 -8.24 11.86
N ILE A 11 -4.64 -7.23 12.52
CA ILE A 11 -3.28 -6.76 12.24
C ILE A 11 -2.24 -7.80 12.65
N ALA A 12 -2.41 -8.46 13.79
CA ALA A 12 -1.50 -9.52 14.25
C ALA A 12 -1.57 -10.76 13.35
N ASP A 13 -2.79 -11.19 13.00
CA ASP A 13 -3.06 -12.38 12.18
C ASP A 13 -2.55 -12.23 10.73
N SER A 14 -2.29 -11.00 10.30
CA SER A 14 -1.87 -10.69 8.93
C SER A 14 -0.43 -11.14 8.58
N GLY A 15 0.48 -11.24 9.56
CA GLY A 15 1.82 -11.77 9.31
C GLY A 15 2.76 -10.91 8.44
N TRP A 16 2.58 -9.58 8.38
CA TRP A 16 3.36 -8.68 7.50
C TRP A 16 4.87 -8.80 7.62
N LYS A 17 5.40 -9.01 8.83
CA LYS A 17 6.84 -9.21 9.02
C LYS A 17 7.35 -10.46 8.30
N GLN A 18 6.59 -11.55 8.37
CA GLN A 18 6.94 -12.81 7.71
C GLN A 18 6.83 -12.68 6.19
N LEU A 19 5.81 -11.99 5.69
CA LEU A 19 5.69 -11.68 4.25
C LEU A 19 6.93 -10.93 3.74
N VAL A 20 7.33 -9.85 4.42
CA VAL A 20 8.52 -9.07 4.03
C VAL A 20 9.77 -9.93 4.06
N GLN A 21 9.95 -10.76 5.11
CA GLN A 21 11.07 -11.69 5.21
C GLN A 21 11.11 -12.63 4.00
N PHE A 22 9.97 -13.26 3.67
CA PHE A 22 9.89 -14.23 2.59
C PHE A 22 10.15 -13.62 1.22
N VAL A 23 9.56 -12.47 0.94
CA VAL A 23 9.77 -11.75 -0.32
C VAL A 23 11.23 -11.31 -0.44
N THR A 24 11.84 -10.84 0.65
CA THR A 24 13.24 -10.38 0.64
C THR A 24 14.20 -11.52 0.29
N TYR A 25 14.18 -12.64 1.03
CA TYR A 25 15.15 -13.70 0.79
C TYR A 25 14.92 -14.42 -0.55
N LYS A 26 13.67 -14.52 -1.02
CA LYS A 26 13.37 -15.10 -2.34
C LYS A 26 13.80 -14.20 -3.48
N ALA A 27 13.64 -12.88 -3.34
CA ALA A 27 14.15 -11.93 -4.32
C ALA A 27 15.68 -11.99 -4.41
N GLU A 28 16.37 -12.02 -3.27
CA GLU A 28 17.83 -12.17 -3.22
C GLU A 28 18.29 -13.46 -3.91
N SER A 29 17.63 -14.59 -3.61
CA SER A 29 17.89 -15.89 -4.27
C SER A 29 17.72 -15.85 -5.79
N ALA A 30 16.88 -14.94 -6.30
CA ALA A 30 16.61 -14.74 -7.71
C ALA A 30 17.43 -13.59 -8.35
N GLY A 31 18.39 -13.01 -7.63
CA GLY A 31 19.17 -11.85 -8.10
C GLY A 31 18.33 -10.58 -8.27
N ARG A 32 17.24 -10.43 -7.51
CA ARG A 32 16.32 -9.29 -7.52
C ARG A 32 16.45 -8.49 -6.22
N GLN A 33 16.04 -7.23 -6.28
CA GLN A 33 16.02 -6.32 -5.13
C GLN A 33 14.59 -6.07 -4.66
N VAL A 34 14.44 -5.81 -3.36
CA VAL A 34 13.16 -5.43 -2.73
C VAL A 34 13.35 -4.08 -2.07
N MET A 35 12.47 -3.14 -2.38
CA MET A 35 12.45 -1.81 -1.76
C MET A 35 11.14 -1.62 -1.01
N GLN A 36 11.24 -1.15 0.24
CA GLN A 36 10.09 -0.72 1.02
C GLN A 36 9.91 0.80 0.90
N VAL A 37 8.64 1.21 0.77
CA VAL A 37 8.24 2.62 0.75
C VAL A 37 7.28 2.90 1.89
N ASN A 38 7.15 4.17 2.28
CA ASN A 38 6.18 4.56 3.30
C ASN A 38 4.75 4.39 2.73
N PRO A 39 3.90 3.52 3.31
CA PRO A 39 2.56 3.28 2.79
C PRO A 39 1.53 4.32 3.23
N TYR A 40 1.94 5.37 3.95
CA TYR A 40 1.04 6.37 4.50
C TYR A 40 0.14 6.98 3.40
N GLN A 41 -1.18 6.86 3.61
CA GLN A 41 -2.25 7.38 2.74
C GLN A 41 -2.28 6.86 1.29
N THR A 42 -1.55 5.81 0.92
CA THR A 42 -1.51 5.33 -0.48
C THR A 42 -2.86 4.85 -1.01
N SER A 43 -3.75 4.35 -0.16
CA SER A 43 -5.14 3.98 -0.52
C SER A 43 -6.12 5.17 -0.59
N GLN A 44 -5.72 6.32 -0.05
CA GLN A 44 -6.53 7.55 -0.03
C GLN A 44 -6.10 8.53 -1.10
N ARG A 45 -4.79 8.69 -1.34
CA ARG A 45 -4.24 9.51 -2.42
C ARG A 45 -4.66 8.95 -3.77
N CYS A 46 -5.20 9.80 -4.63
CA CYS A 46 -5.54 9.44 -5.99
C CYS A 46 -4.26 9.21 -6.79
N SER A 47 -4.11 8.02 -7.39
CA SER A 47 -2.96 7.71 -8.24
C SER A 47 -2.92 8.54 -9.51
N ASN A 48 -4.04 9.12 -9.95
CA ASN A 48 -4.10 9.98 -11.13
C ASN A 48 -3.70 11.43 -10.79
N CYS A 49 -4.43 12.09 -9.89
CA CYS A 49 -4.27 13.53 -9.64
C CYS A 49 -3.59 13.90 -8.30
N GLY A 50 -3.33 12.94 -7.41
CA GLY A 50 -2.68 13.20 -6.12
C GLY A 50 -3.60 13.68 -4.99
N GLU A 51 -4.87 14.00 -5.27
CA GLU A 51 -5.83 14.44 -4.26
C GLU A 51 -6.14 13.36 -3.22
N ILE A 52 -6.44 13.77 -1.99
CA ILE A 52 -6.81 12.86 -0.90
C ILE A 52 -8.31 12.59 -0.92
N VAL A 53 -8.68 11.37 -1.28
CA VAL A 53 -10.05 10.87 -1.18
C VAL A 53 -10.19 10.10 0.14
N LYS A 54 -10.67 10.79 1.18
CA LYS A 54 -10.94 10.19 2.50
C LYS A 54 -12.02 9.11 2.40
N LYS A 55 -11.76 7.94 2.98
CA LYS A 55 -12.67 6.79 2.94
C LYS A 55 -12.41 5.83 4.10
N SER A 56 -13.44 5.11 4.52
CA SER A 56 -13.31 4.05 5.54
C SER A 56 -12.74 2.76 4.93
N LEU A 57 -12.34 1.82 5.79
CA LEU A 57 -11.82 0.51 5.36
C LEU A 57 -12.84 -0.33 4.57
N ALA A 58 -14.14 -0.09 4.75
CA ALA A 58 -15.21 -0.80 4.05
C ALA A 58 -15.35 -0.35 2.58
N VAL A 59 -14.88 0.85 2.23
CA VAL A 59 -14.93 1.34 0.85
C VAL A 59 -13.83 0.66 0.05
N ARG A 60 -14.23 -0.17 -0.93
CA ARG A 60 -13.34 -0.96 -1.78
C ARG A 60 -13.04 -0.33 -3.14
N VAL A 61 -13.84 0.64 -3.57
CA VAL A 61 -13.63 1.39 -4.82
C VAL A 61 -13.03 2.76 -4.52
N HIS A 62 -11.96 3.12 -5.21
CA HIS A 62 -11.45 4.48 -5.24
C HIS A 62 -12.20 5.25 -6.33
N GLN A 63 -12.98 6.26 -5.94
CA GLN A 63 -13.62 7.20 -6.87
C GLN A 63 -13.12 8.61 -6.55
N CYS A 64 -12.42 9.23 -7.50
CA CYS A 64 -11.93 10.60 -7.35
C CYS A 64 -12.78 11.59 -8.15
N SER A 65 -12.80 12.84 -7.71
CA SER A 65 -13.42 13.96 -8.44
C SER A 65 -12.75 14.26 -9.78
N CYS A 66 -11.49 13.85 -9.96
CA CYS A 66 -10.79 13.97 -11.25
C CYS A 66 -11.27 12.97 -12.32
N GLY A 67 -12.28 12.15 -12.02
CA GLY A 67 -12.83 11.12 -12.91
C GLY A 67 -12.17 9.75 -12.78
N TYR A 68 -11.02 9.63 -12.10
CA TYR A 68 -10.34 8.36 -11.88
C TYR A 68 -11.17 7.41 -10.98
N LYS A 69 -11.37 6.19 -11.46
CA LYS A 69 -12.08 5.12 -10.75
C LYS A 69 -11.31 3.80 -10.89
N ALA A 70 -11.01 3.15 -9.78
CA ALA A 70 -10.33 1.85 -9.74
C ALA A 70 -10.65 1.10 -8.45
N ASP A 71 -10.21 -0.16 -8.32
CA ASP A 71 -10.14 -0.79 -7.01
C ASP A 71 -9.19 0.01 -6.09
N ARG A 72 -9.51 0.07 -4.80
CA ARG A 72 -8.73 0.84 -3.82
C ARG A 72 -7.31 0.30 -3.69
N ASP A 73 -7.14 -1.02 -3.75
CA ASP A 73 -5.84 -1.65 -3.59
C ASP A 73 -5.02 -1.52 -4.89
N GLU A 74 -5.65 -1.48 -6.07
CA GLU A 74 -5.01 -1.11 -7.34
C GLU A 74 -4.50 0.34 -7.29
N ASN A 75 -5.34 1.30 -6.88
CA ASN A 75 -4.90 2.69 -6.66
C ASN A 75 -3.72 2.78 -5.69
N ALA A 76 -3.77 2.02 -4.59
CA ALA A 76 -2.68 1.98 -3.62
C ALA A 76 -1.39 1.40 -4.24
N ALA A 77 -1.47 0.32 -5.02
CA ALA A 77 -0.33 -0.29 -5.69
C ALA A 77 0.35 0.67 -6.66
N ILE A 78 -0.42 1.43 -7.45
CA ILE A 78 0.13 2.45 -8.36
C ILE A 78 0.87 3.54 -7.57
N ASN A 79 0.31 4.00 -6.44
CA ASN A 79 0.98 4.97 -5.58
C ASN A 79 2.27 4.42 -4.97
N ILE A 80 2.29 3.16 -4.54
CA ILE A 80 3.49 2.48 -4.02
C ILE A 80 4.57 2.42 -5.11
N LEU A 81 4.22 2.08 -6.35
CA LEU A 81 5.14 2.09 -7.49
C LEU A 81 5.72 3.48 -7.74
N LYS A 82 4.88 4.52 -7.79
CA LYS A 82 5.32 5.90 -7.99
C LYS A 82 6.31 6.36 -6.90
N LEU A 83 6.03 6.03 -5.64
CA LEU A 83 6.93 6.33 -4.52
C LEU A 83 8.26 5.58 -4.62
N ALA A 84 8.25 4.34 -5.10
CA ALA A 84 9.48 3.56 -5.29
C ALA A 84 10.35 4.15 -6.40
N LEU A 85 9.73 4.52 -7.54
CA LEU A 85 10.44 5.14 -8.66
C LEU A 85 11.08 6.48 -8.26
N GLN A 86 10.39 7.30 -7.47
CA GLN A 86 10.93 8.56 -6.93
C GLN A 86 12.15 8.40 -6.01
N LYS A 87 12.34 7.21 -5.40
CA LYS A 87 13.50 6.92 -4.57
C LYS A 87 14.71 6.42 -5.36
N ILE A 88 14.49 5.99 -6.61
CA ILE A 88 15.52 5.42 -7.49
C ILE A 88 16.02 6.47 -8.49
N SER A 89 15.19 7.47 -8.81
CA SER A 89 15.56 8.69 -9.56
C SER A 89 16.44 9.62 -8.72
#